data_AF-A0A838RQQ1-F1
#
_entry.id   AF-A0A838RQQ1-F1
#
_cell.length_a   1.000
_cell.length_b   1.000
_cell.length_c   1.000
_cell.angle_alpha   90.00
_cell.angle_beta   90.00
_cell.angle_gamma   90.00
#
_symmetry.space_group_name_H-M   'P 1'
#
loop_
_entity.id
_entity.type
_entity.pdbx_description
1 polymer ?
#
loop_
_entity_poly.entity_id
_entity_poly.type
_entity_poly.pdbx_seq_one_letter_code
_entity_poly.pdbx_strand_id
1 'polypeptide(L)'
;MKQFVLLCLCLLLLVTLTPSGVRAENQFCDHPANLTHNCDMNTFSDSSSNNAVRVVADGWSVWVEAGNPAFDYGGDSPVPPSQRIWSDGGAFTGGMYQQVSNLTPGATYAAGVVWA
;
A
#
# COMPACT_ATOMS: atom_id res chain seq x y z
N MET A 1 40.79 33.00 -2.34
CA MET A 1 39.59 32.88 -3.21
C MET A 1 39.31 31.46 -3.67
N LYS A 2 40.22 30.75 -4.35
CA LYS A 2 39.96 29.38 -4.86
C LYS A 2 39.50 28.36 -3.79
N GLN A 3 40.08 28.42 -2.59
CA GLN A 3 39.79 27.50 -1.49
C GLN A 3 38.40 27.72 -0.87
N PHE A 4 37.92 28.96 -0.87
CA PHE A 4 36.58 29.33 -0.39
C PHE A 4 35.48 28.86 -1.35
N VAL A 5 35.74 28.96 -2.67
CA VAL A 5 34.83 28.47 -3.71
C VAL A 5 34.67 26.95 -3.66
N LEU A 6 35.78 26.23 -3.45
CA LEU A 6 35.75 24.77 -3.33
C LEU A 6 34.95 24.29 -2.11
N LEU A 7 35.11 24.97 -0.98
CA LEU A 7 34.39 24.67 0.25
C LEU A 7 32.88 24.91 0.10
N CYS A 8 32.49 26.04 -0.51
CA CYS A 8 31.08 26.33 -0.82
C CYS A 8 30.48 25.29 -1.78
N LEU A 9 31.23 24.85 -2.79
CA LEU A 9 30.76 23.84 -3.75
C LEU A 9 30.55 22.48 -3.07
N CYS A 10 31.47 22.07 -2.20
CA CYS A 10 31.32 20.84 -1.40
C CYS A 10 30.12 20.93 -0.45
N LEU A 11 29.92 22.06 0.23
CA LEU A 11 28.76 22.28 1.10
C LEU A 11 27.43 22.24 0.33
N LEU A 12 27.37 22.84 -0.86
CA LEU A 12 26.20 22.76 -1.75
C LEU A 12 25.90 21.32 -2.19
N LEU A 13 26.93 20.54 -2.53
CA LEU A 13 26.80 19.11 -2.84
C LEU A 13 26.32 18.28 -1.65
N LEU A 14 26.81 18.56 -0.44
CA LEU A 14 26.38 17.90 0.79
C LEU A 14 24.92 18.21 1.15
N VAL A 15 24.43 19.42 0.86
CA VAL A 15 23.01 19.78 1.05
C VAL A 15 22.10 19.07 0.04
N THR A 16 22.58 18.76 -1.18
CA THR A 16 21.81 17.93 -2.12
C THR A 16 21.81 16.44 -1.79
N LEU A 17 22.72 15.99 -0.92
CA LEU A 17 22.85 14.61 -0.48
C LEU A 17 22.04 14.29 0.76
N THR A 18 21.42 15.27 1.43
CA THR A 18 20.46 14.95 2.48
C THR A 18 19.26 14.29 1.81
N PRO A 19 18.93 13.02 2.11
CA PRO A 19 17.70 12.43 1.61
C PRO A 19 16.57 13.34 2.07
N SER A 20 15.93 14.01 1.12
CA SER A 20 14.68 14.70 1.38
C SER A 20 13.78 13.66 2.02
N GLY A 21 13.41 13.88 3.27
CA GLY A 21 12.41 13.05 3.93
C GLY A 21 11.14 13.18 3.11
N VAL A 22 10.92 12.23 2.20
CA VAL A 22 9.68 12.14 1.45
C VAL A 22 8.63 11.80 2.50
N ARG A 23 7.88 12.82 2.90
CA ARG A 23 6.71 12.70 3.77
C ARG A 23 5.72 11.82 3.02
N ALA A 24 5.67 10.55 3.39
CA ALA A 24 4.71 9.59 2.85
C ALA A 24 3.42 9.64 3.67
N GLU A 25 2.32 9.67 2.92
CA GLU A 25 0.93 9.33 3.27
C GLU A 25 0.13 10.29 4.18
N ASN A 26 -0.97 10.76 3.58
CA ASN A 26 -2.16 11.21 4.25
C ASN A 26 -3.21 10.10 4.02
N GLN A 27 -4.12 9.90 4.97
CA GLN A 27 -5.22 8.94 5.02
C GLN A 27 -6.16 8.92 3.78
N PHE A 28 -5.84 9.66 2.72
CA PHE A 28 -6.64 9.83 1.53
C PHE A 28 -5.88 9.33 0.30
N CYS A 29 -6.53 8.44 -0.44
CA CYS A 29 -6.01 7.78 -1.62
C CYS A 29 -5.87 8.71 -2.84
N ASP A 30 -6.36 9.95 -2.75
CA ASP A 30 -6.24 11.01 -3.77
C ASP A 30 -4.90 11.77 -3.71
N HIS A 31 -4.08 11.51 -2.68
CA HIS A 31 -2.80 12.19 -2.55
C HIS A 31 -1.82 11.77 -3.67
N PRO A 32 -1.13 12.69 -4.35
CA PRO A 32 -0.26 12.37 -5.50
C PRO A 32 0.98 11.54 -5.13
N ALA A 33 1.31 11.46 -3.84
CA ALA A 33 2.38 10.59 -3.33
C ALA A 33 1.89 9.18 -2.95
N ASN A 34 0.60 8.86 -3.14
CA ASN A 34 0.10 7.52 -2.93
C ASN A 34 0.70 6.57 -3.97
N LEU A 35 1.37 5.52 -3.50
CA LEU A 35 2.01 4.52 -4.35
C LEU A 35 1.15 3.25 -4.50
N THR A 36 0.03 3.16 -3.79
CA THR A 36 -0.86 2.02 -3.84
C THR A 36 -1.93 2.20 -4.92
N HIS A 37 -2.15 1.15 -5.70
CA HIS A 37 -3.22 1.11 -6.69
C HIS A 37 -4.54 0.73 -6.02
N ASN A 38 -5.63 1.40 -6.40
CA ASN A 38 -6.98 1.16 -5.87
C ASN A 38 -7.02 1.15 -4.34
N CYS A 39 -6.40 2.17 -3.74
CA CYS A 39 -6.26 2.34 -2.30
C CYS A 39 -7.60 2.41 -1.55
N ASP A 40 -8.61 3.06 -2.14
CA ASP A 40 -9.97 3.14 -1.60
C ASP A 40 -10.79 1.86 -1.86
N MET A 41 -10.24 0.88 -2.58
CA MET A 41 -10.92 -0.38 -2.94
C MET A 41 -12.24 -0.14 -3.69
N ASN A 42 -12.30 0.87 -4.56
CA ASN A 42 -13.51 1.27 -5.29
C ASN A 42 -13.88 0.32 -6.45
N THR A 43 -12.92 -0.44 -6.96
CA THR A 43 -13.14 -1.38 -8.06
C THR A 43 -12.66 -2.79 -7.70
N PHE A 44 -13.29 -3.81 -8.27
CA PHE A 44 -13.06 -5.22 -7.91
C PHE A 44 -13.00 -6.11 -9.15
N SER A 45 -12.19 -7.16 -9.04
CA SER A 45 -12.02 -8.21 -10.03
C SER A 45 -12.39 -9.57 -9.45
N ASP A 46 -12.81 -10.45 -10.34
CA ASP A 46 -13.00 -11.85 -10.04
C ASP A 46 -11.63 -12.55 -9.99
N SER A 47 -11.27 -13.05 -8.80
CA SER A 47 -10.07 -13.84 -8.51
C SER A 47 -10.42 -15.29 -8.15
N SER A 48 -11.60 -15.75 -8.57
CA SER A 48 -12.10 -17.08 -8.27
C SER A 48 -11.20 -18.14 -8.87
N SER A 49 -10.81 -19.12 -8.06
CA SER A 49 -9.96 -20.23 -8.48
C SER A 49 -10.20 -21.45 -7.60
N ASN A 50 -10.02 -22.65 -8.18
CA ASN A 50 -10.13 -23.93 -7.45
C ASN A 50 -11.43 -24.06 -6.63
N ASN A 51 -12.58 -23.73 -7.23
CA ASN A 51 -13.91 -23.72 -6.60
C ASN A 51 -14.09 -22.74 -5.43
N ALA A 52 -13.13 -21.88 -5.14
CA ALA A 52 -13.28 -20.78 -4.19
C ALA A 52 -13.60 -19.50 -4.96
N VAL A 53 -14.81 -18.98 -4.76
CA VAL A 53 -15.24 -17.69 -5.31
C VAL A 53 -14.54 -16.58 -4.54
N ARG A 54 -13.86 -15.67 -5.23
CA ARG A 54 -13.16 -14.54 -4.63
C ARG A 54 -13.39 -13.28 -5.45
N VAL A 55 -13.92 -12.24 -4.81
CA VAL A 55 -14.01 -10.89 -5.37
C VAL A 55 -13.02 -10.03 -4.60
N VAL A 56 -12.03 -9.49 -5.31
CA VAL A 56 -10.85 -8.86 -4.73
C VAL A 56 -10.68 -7.46 -5.31
N ALA A 57 -10.31 -6.49 -4.49
CA ALA A 57 -9.99 -5.14 -4.95
C ALA A 57 -8.97 -5.19 -6.10
N ASP A 58 -9.22 -4.46 -7.19
CA ASP A 58 -8.35 -4.48 -8.36
C ASP A 58 -6.90 -4.13 -8.00
N GLY A 59 -5.95 -4.85 -8.60
CA GLY A 59 -4.51 -4.71 -8.34
C GLY A 59 -4.05 -5.22 -6.98
N TRP A 60 -4.91 -5.89 -6.22
CA TRP A 60 -4.53 -6.65 -5.03
C TRP A 60 -4.51 -8.15 -5.31
N SER A 61 -3.58 -8.84 -4.66
CA SER A 61 -3.42 -10.29 -4.72
C SER A 61 -3.83 -10.92 -3.40
N VAL A 62 -4.34 -12.15 -3.46
CA VAL A 62 -4.72 -12.93 -2.28
C VAL A 62 -3.68 -13.98 -1.95
N TRP A 63 -3.59 -14.36 -0.67
CA TRP A 63 -2.87 -15.53 -0.23
C TRP A 63 -3.61 -16.20 0.92
N VAL A 64 -3.56 -17.53 0.96
CA VAL A 64 -4.14 -18.35 2.03
C VAL A 64 -3.15 -19.47 2.34
N GLU A 65 -2.66 -19.49 3.57
CA GLU A 65 -1.79 -20.54 4.09
C GLU A 65 -2.60 -21.65 4.77
N ALA A 66 -3.67 -21.29 5.49
CA ALA A 66 -4.55 -22.23 6.17
C ALA A 66 -6.01 -21.74 6.23
N GLY A 67 -6.95 -22.67 6.29
CA GLY A 67 -8.39 -22.36 6.30
C GLY A 67 -8.96 -22.07 4.92
N ASN A 68 -10.20 -21.58 4.86
CA ASN A 68 -10.88 -21.20 3.62
C ASN A 68 -11.71 -19.93 3.80
N PRO A 69 -11.07 -18.76 3.97
CA PRO A 69 -11.79 -17.51 4.09
C PRO A 69 -12.45 -17.13 2.76
N ALA A 70 -13.62 -16.49 2.86
CA ALA A 70 -14.25 -15.80 1.75
C ALA A 70 -13.61 -14.42 1.54
N PHE A 71 -13.56 -14.00 0.28
CA PHE A 71 -13.11 -12.68 -0.15
C PHE A 71 -14.23 -12.05 -0.97
N ASP A 72 -14.78 -10.95 -0.47
CA ASP A 72 -15.84 -10.19 -1.13
C ASP A 72 -15.75 -8.71 -0.73
N TYR A 73 -16.66 -7.88 -1.24
CA TYR A 73 -16.75 -6.48 -0.84
C TYR A 73 -17.64 -6.33 0.40
N GLY A 74 -17.29 -5.37 1.26
CA GLY A 74 -18.02 -4.96 2.44
C GLY A 74 -18.45 -3.49 2.37
N GLY A 75 -19.14 -3.05 3.42
CA GLY A 75 -19.54 -1.66 3.61
C GLY A 75 -18.87 -0.98 4.81
N ASP A 76 -17.99 -1.70 5.51
CA ASP A 76 -17.42 -1.27 6.78
C ASP A 76 -16.19 -0.37 6.56
N SER A 77 -16.42 0.77 5.92
CA SER A 77 -15.46 1.84 5.65
C SER A 77 -16.16 3.20 5.79
N PRO A 78 -15.46 4.28 6.21
CA PRO A 78 -15.99 5.64 6.12
C PRO A 78 -16.48 6.03 4.72
N VAL A 79 -15.88 5.43 3.68
CA VAL A 79 -16.26 5.58 2.27
C VAL A 79 -16.37 4.17 1.66
N PRO A 80 -17.57 3.56 1.60
CA PRO A 80 -17.77 2.26 0.96
C PRO A 80 -17.53 2.31 -0.55
N PRO A 81 -17.15 1.18 -1.19
CA PRO A 81 -17.01 -0.16 -0.61
C PRO A 81 -15.68 -0.39 0.14
N SER A 82 -15.54 -1.53 0.81
CA SER A 82 -14.28 -2.02 1.39
C SER A 82 -14.00 -3.47 0.96
N GLN A 83 -12.76 -3.95 1.10
CA GLN A 83 -12.48 -5.38 1.04
C GLN A 83 -12.88 -6.03 2.36
N ARG A 84 -13.68 -7.10 2.27
CA ARG A 84 -13.97 -7.98 3.40
C ARG A 84 -13.27 -9.32 3.21
N ILE A 85 -12.69 -9.81 4.30
CA ILE A 85 -12.08 -11.14 4.42
C ILE A 85 -12.70 -11.79 5.65
N TRP A 86 -13.43 -12.89 5.48
CA TRP A 86 -14.23 -13.46 6.56
C TRP A 86 -14.34 -14.98 6.47
N SER A 87 -14.84 -15.61 7.53
CA SER A 87 -15.09 -17.05 7.60
C SER A 87 -16.30 -17.32 8.49
N ASP A 88 -17.03 -18.42 8.23
CA ASP A 88 -18.19 -18.84 9.03
C ASP A 88 -17.74 -19.68 10.24
N GLY A 89 -16.99 -19.05 11.15
CA GLY A 89 -16.49 -19.68 12.38
C GLY A 89 -15.24 -20.54 12.24
N GLY A 90 -14.70 -20.70 11.03
CA GLY A 90 -13.44 -21.40 10.79
C GLY A 90 -12.22 -20.50 10.98
N ALA A 91 -11.21 -20.95 11.73
CA ALA A 91 -9.94 -20.23 11.77
C ALA A 91 -9.24 -20.25 10.40
N PHE A 92 -8.56 -19.16 10.05
CA PHE A 92 -7.74 -19.08 8.85
C PHE A 92 -6.45 -18.30 9.08
N THR A 93 -5.50 -18.52 8.18
CA THR A 93 -4.26 -17.73 8.05
C THR A 93 -4.12 -17.37 6.59
N GLY A 94 -4.27 -16.09 6.30
CA GLY A 94 -4.36 -15.57 4.94
C GLY A 94 -4.60 -14.07 4.95
N GLY A 95 -4.63 -13.48 3.75
CA GLY A 95 -4.86 -12.06 3.59
C GLY A 95 -4.74 -11.61 2.14
N MET A 96 -4.49 -10.31 1.99
CA MET A 96 -4.27 -9.66 0.71
C MET A 96 -2.97 -8.86 0.74
N TYR A 97 -2.39 -8.64 -0.43
CA TYR A 97 -1.19 -7.80 -0.58
C TYR A 97 -1.18 -7.12 -1.94
N GLN A 98 -0.41 -6.05 -2.02
CA GLN A 98 -0.03 -5.42 -3.27
C GLN A 98 1.48 -5.20 -3.25
N GLN A 99 2.15 -5.55 -4.33
CA GLN A 99 3.56 -5.23 -4.48
C GLN A 99 3.69 -3.78 -4.94
N VAL A 100 4.17 -2.91 -4.06
CA VAL A 100 4.42 -1.50 -4.37
C VAL A 100 5.75 -1.37 -5.09
N SER A 101 5.76 -0.68 -6.23
CA SER A 101 6.95 -0.45 -7.05
C SER A 101 7.51 0.96 -6.86
N ASN A 102 8.72 1.22 -7.39
CA ASN A 102 9.39 2.53 -7.34
C ASN A 102 9.72 3.05 -5.93
N LEU A 103 10.01 2.13 -5.00
CA LEU A 103 10.52 2.49 -3.69
C LEU A 103 12.01 2.85 -3.77
N THR A 104 12.40 3.87 -3.01
CA THR A 104 13.79 4.33 -2.86
C THR A 104 14.42 3.61 -1.66
N PRO A 105 15.50 2.85 -1.85
CA PRO A 105 16.22 2.22 -0.73
C PRO A 105 16.63 3.25 0.33
N GLY A 106 16.34 2.96 1.60
CA GLY A 106 16.65 3.83 2.73
C GLY A 106 15.64 4.97 2.98
N ALA A 107 14.62 5.15 2.13
CA ALA A 107 13.53 6.06 2.41
C ALA A 107 12.53 5.46 3.41
N THR A 108 11.85 6.33 4.15
CA THR A 108 10.75 5.96 5.05
C THR A 108 9.41 6.15 4.35
N TYR A 109 8.53 5.15 4.49
CA TYR A 109 7.17 5.18 3.97
C TYR A 109 6.19 4.98 5.14
N ALA A 110 5.07 5.69 5.12
CA ALA A 110 3.93 5.37 5.95
C ALA A 110 3.00 4.43 5.16
N ALA A 111 2.31 3.56 5.90
CA ALA A 111 1.22 2.74 5.39
C ALA A 111 0.06 2.83 6.38
N GLY A 112 -1.13 3.18 5.90
CA GLY A 112 -2.37 3.23 6.66
C GLY A 112 -3.31 2.08 6.30
N VAL A 113 -3.99 1.53 7.29
CA VAL A 113 -5.11 0.60 7.09
C VAL A 113 -6.25 1.05 7.97
N VAL A 114 -7.44 1.19 7.38
CA VAL A 114 -8.70 1.34 8.10
C VAL A 114 -9.34 -0.04 8.16
N TRP A 115 -9.75 -0.46 9.35
CA TRP A 115 -10.46 -1.71 9.58
C TRP A 115 -11.66 -1.46 10.50
N ALA A 116 -12.65 -2.33 10.41
CA ALA A 116 -13.85 -2.35 11.24
C ALA A 116 -14.26 -3.80 11.51
#